data_AF-A0AAD7HYG4-F1
#
_entry.id   AF-A0AAD7HYG4-F1
#
_cell.length_a   1.000
_cell.length_b   1.000
_cell.length_c   1.000
_cell.angle_alpha   90.00
_cell.angle_beta   90.00
_cell.angle_gamma   90.00
#
_symmetry.space_group_name_H-M   'P 1'
#
loop_
_entity.id
_entity.type
_entity.pdbx_description
1 polymer ?
#
loop_
_entity_poly.entity_id
_entity_poly.type
_entity_poly.pdbx_seq_one_letter_code
_entity_poly.pdbx_strand_id
1 'polypeptide(L)'
;MHSAVELAREAGFVPAPAPEGREYTLADRRTISAYFLRLYCSATRSQGNPDRTEYVWLDEFCLSDDQQPQNDETVAAQRSTELGRLADIFRGALQVVVFCHEDSCDHTKPECIWGQRLFTIPEILHAETVVRLTRRRLEDNIMMAKLFPTTGRAFRLRMQHYAALANRWHLYAIFQHTVNAGAVPWQVAIHALVVEAIRRDEAGNFHDHKFLGKALNGLLPRRARLSDLGNNGWNDLAWLLELNQGFYNAASLAAVCSISADNSVAWLGKPIDPAAGNERLEPVVTAFPISSDVAPNPPLTIIAGETLGLRKHLKRDARKHLKRDAFGLYNNEEIKGLKILSWWVAVVLVLISSILVGSPGHLTSGIVLYYVTAILYCIVELLAGTMYLEREGWVFLEDSLWGDKLEAKLGEQDNNLRSLTRWGMFHYY
;
A
#
# COMPACT_ATOMS: atom_id res chain seq x y z
N MET A 1 -19.26 -10.82 9.93
CA MET A 1 -20.66 -11.26 9.85
C MET A 1 -20.88 -12.41 8.87
N HIS A 2 -20.57 -12.29 7.57
CA HIS A 2 -20.82 -13.34 6.56
C HIS A 2 -20.45 -14.77 6.99
N SER A 3 -19.21 -15.00 7.45
CA SER A 3 -18.80 -16.35 7.89
C SER A 3 -19.58 -16.89 9.09
N ALA A 4 -20.05 -16.02 9.98
CA ALA A 4 -20.90 -16.43 11.11
C ALA A 4 -22.34 -16.71 10.64
N VAL A 5 -22.84 -15.98 9.64
CA VAL A 5 -24.13 -16.25 8.99
C VAL A 5 -24.12 -17.64 8.34
N GLU A 6 -23.09 -17.97 7.57
CA GLU A 6 -22.94 -19.31 6.97
C GLU A 6 -22.92 -20.42 8.02
N LEU A 7 -22.19 -20.21 9.12
CA LEU A 7 -22.19 -21.14 10.24
C LEU A 7 -23.60 -21.32 10.85
N ALA A 8 -24.35 -20.23 11.01
CA ALA A 8 -25.71 -20.28 11.53
C ALA A 8 -26.65 -21.00 10.55
N ARG A 9 -26.53 -20.74 9.25
CA ARG A 9 -27.32 -21.42 8.19
C ARG A 9 -27.07 -22.92 8.17
N GLU A 10 -25.81 -23.34 8.26
CA GLU A 10 -25.45 -24.76 8.38
C GLU A 10 -26.03 -25.42 9.63
N ALA A 11 -26.24 -24.66 10.70
CA ALA A 11 -26.89 -25.12 11.93
C ALA A 11 -28.44 -25.03 11.88
N GLY A 12 -29.03 -24.66 10.74
CA GLY A 12 -30.49 -24.58 10.53
C GLY A 12 -31.12 -23.25 10.94
N PHE A 13 -30.35 -22.17 11.09
CA PHE A 13 -30.88 -20.85 11.37
C PHE A 13 -31.65 -20.27 10.17
N VAL A 14 -32.85 -19.77 10.44
CA VAL A 14 -33.69 -19.04 9.48
C VAL A 14 -33.94 -17.64 10.05
N PRO A 15 -33.57 -16.56 9.33
CA PRO A 15 -33.73 -15.19 9.83
C PRO A 15 -35.20 -14.79 9.90
N ALA A 16 -35.54 -13.97 10.89
CA ALA A 16 -36.84 -13.31 10.96
C ALA A 16 -37.00 -12.26 9.85
N PRO A 17 -38.25 -11.90 9.46
CA PRO A 17 -38.46 -10.77 8.55
C PRO A 17 -37.92 -9.49 9.19
N ALA A 18 -36.91 -8.89 8.55
CA ALA A 18 -36.29 -7.66 9.00
C ALA A 18 -37.04 -6.42 8.46
N PRO A 19 -37.03 -5.29 9.19
CA PRO A 19 -37.58 -4.03 8.69
C PRO A 19 -36.83 -3.54 7.44
N GLU A 20 -37.50 -2.71 6.62
CA GLU A 20 -36.98 -2.22 5.34
C GLU A 20 -35.55 -1.67 5.46
N GLY A 21 -34.65 -2.17 4.60
CA GLY A 21 -33.26 -1.72 4.53
C GLY A 21 -32.26 -2.45 5.44
N ARG A 22 -32.67 -3.48 6.19
CA ARG A 22 -31.74 -4.36 6.95
C ARG A 22 -31.95 -5.83 6.60
N GLU A 23 -30.85 -6.60 6.59
CA GLU A 23 -30.90 -8.05 6.32
C GLU A 23 -31.22 -8.88 7.58
N TYR A 24 -30.87 -8.38 8.77
CA TYR A 24 -31.03 -9.10 10.05
C TYR A 24 -31.46 -8.17 11.19
N THR A 25 -32.36 -8.65 12.06
CA THR A 25 -32.73 -7.96 13.32
C THR A 25 -31.61 -8.04 14.36
N LEU A 26 -31.66 -7.27 15.45
CA LEU A 26 -30.70 -7.42 16.56
C LEU A 26 -30.74 -8.84 17.16
N ALA A 27 -31.93 -9.43 17.31
CA ALA A 27 -32.10 -10.78 17.82
C ALA A 27 -31.46 -11.83 16.90
N ASP A 28 -31.62 -11.67 15.58
CA ASP A 28 -30.94 -12.52 14.59
C ASP A 28 -29.42 -12.40 14.70
N ARG A 29 -28.91 -11.16 14.79
CA ARG A 29 -27.47 -10.90 14.91
C ARG A 29 -26.87 -11.51 16.18
N ARG A 30 -27.55 -11.36 17.33
CA ARG A 30 -27.17 -12.03 18.60
C ARG A 30 -27.19 -13.55 18.46
N THR A 31 -28.19 -14.11 17.79
CA THR A 31 -28.29 -15.56 17.55
C THR A 31 -27.13 -16.06 16.68
N ILE A 32 -26.80 -15.34 15.61
CA ILE A 32 -25.66 -15.63 14.73
C ILE A 32 -24.33 -15.58 15.50
N SER A 33 -24.12 -14.53 16.30
CA SER A 33 -22.94 -14.42 17.18
C SER A 33 -22.90 -15.56 18.22
N ALA A 34 -24.04 -16.02 18.73
CA ALA A 34 -24.12 -17.14 19.67
C ALA A 34 -23.65 -18.47 19.04
N TYR A 35 -23.99 -18.73 17.76
CA TYR A 35 -23.50 -19.90 17.04
C TYR A 35 -21.98 -19.91 16.92
N PHE A 36 -21.38 -18.75 16.64
CA PHE A 36 -19.92 -18.61 16.61
C PHE A 36 -19.29 -18.88 17.98
N LEU A 37 -19.86 -18.33 19.06
CA LEU A 37 -19.37 -18.58 20.42
C LEU A 37 -19.44 -20.06 20.79
N ARG A 38 -20.53 -20.75 20.44
CA ARG A 38 -20.68 -22.21 20.66
C ARG A 38 -19.60 -22.99 19.90
N LEU A 39 -19.32 -22.63 18.65
CA LEU A 39 -18.25 -23.24 17.87
C LEU A 39 -16.89 -23.05 18.54
N TYR A 40 -16.56 -21.82 18.97
CA TYR A 40 -15.33 -21.53 19.70
C TYR A 40 -15.20 -22.38 20.96
N CYS A 41 -16.23 -22.41 21.81
CA CYS A 41 -16.25 -23.22 23.03
C CYS A 41 -16.08 -24.72 22.75
N SER A 42 -16.69 -25.25 21.67
CA SER A 42 -16.52 -26.64 21.27
C SER A 42 -15.08 -26.97 20.85
N ALA A 43 -14.45 -26.08 20.07
CA ALA A 43 -13.07 -26.24 19.62
C ALA A 43 -12.09 -26.17 20.80
N THR A 44 -12.34 -25.29 21.76
CA THR A 44 -11.57 -25.21 23.01
C THR A 44 -11.66 -26.49 23.84
N ARG A 45 -12.87 -27.02 24.06
CA ARG A 45 -13.04 -28.24 24.87
C ARG A 45 -12.24 -29.41 24.31
N SER A 46 -12.16 -29.52 22.98
CA SER A 46 -11.36 -30.55 22.30
C SER A 46 -9.85 -30.44 22.57
N GLN A 47 -9.35 -29.29 23.06
CA GLN A 47 -7.94 -29.08 23.42
C GLN A 47 -7.61 -29.41 24.88
N GLY A 48 -8.58 -29.91 25.66
CA GLY A 48 -8.30 -30.50 26.98
C GLY A 48 -8.18 -29.51 28.14
N ASN A 49 -8.72 -28.30 28.03
CA ASN A 49 -8.78 -27.33 29.13
C ASN A 49 -10.23 -26.94 29.46
N PRO A 50 -10.98 -27.81 30.17
CA PRO A 50 -12.42 -27.61 30.42
C PRO A 50 -12.74 -26.55 31.48
N ASP A 51 -11.85 -26.27 32.43
CA ASP A 51 -12.10 -25.42 33.60
C ASP A 51 -11.41 -24.04 33.49
N ARG A 52 -11.59 -23.37 32.35
CA ARG A 52 -11.06 -22.01 32.15
C ARG A 52 -12.18 -20.98 32.13
N THR A 53 -11.94 -19.84 32.77
CA THR A 53 -12.79 -18.65 32.66
C THR A 53 -12.12 -17.66 31.71
N GLU A 54 -12.81 -17.29 30.64
CA GLU A 54 -12.36 -16.28 29.68
C GLU A 54 -13.37 -15.15 29.58
N TYR A 55 -12.88 -13.91 29.53
CA TYR A 55 -13.67 -12.74 29.19
C TYR A 55 -13.60 -12.53 27.68
N VAL A 56 -14.69 -12.80 26.98
CA VAL A 56 -14.77 -12.71 25.53
C VAL A 56 -15.54 -11.47 25.16
N TRP A 57 -14.89 -10.56 24.43
CA TRP A 57 -15.62 -9.53 23.70
C TRP A 57 -16.11 -10.14 22.38
N LEU A 58 -17.40 -9.96 22.09
CA LEU A 58 -18.02 -10.41 20.86
C LEU A 58 -19.01 -9.35 20.41
N ASP A 59 -18.90 -8.95 19.15
CA ASP A 59 -19.83 -8.01 18.51
C ASP A 59 -21.28 -8.45 18.74
N GLU A 60 -22.18 -7.48 18.94
CA GLU A 60 -23.61 -7.64 19.23
C GLU A 60 -23.98 -8.12 20.65
N PHE A 61 -23.05 -8.75 21.39
CA PHE A 61 -23.26 -9.17 22.79
C PHE A 61 -22.98 -8.05 23.79
N CYS A 62 -22.19 -7.05 23.39
CA CYS A 62 -21.83 -5.90 24.22
C CYS A 62 -22.71 -4.67 23.97
N LEU A 63 -23.74 -4.80 23.12
CA LEU A 63 -24.72 -3.74 22.84
C LEU A 63 -25.82 -3.72 23.90
N SER A 64 -25.64 -2.86 24.91
CA SER A 64 -26.60 -2.35 25.93
C SER A 64 -27.33 -3.31 26.86
N ASP A 65 -27.63 -2.77 28.05
CA ASP A 65 -28.41 -3.39 29.12
C ASP A 65 -29.79 -3.84 28.62
N ASP A 66 -30.19 -5.06 29.00
CA ASP A 66 -31.52 -5.63 28.72
C ASP A 66 -32.68 -4.76 29.28
N GLN A 67 -32.37 -3.72 30.05
CA GLN A 67 -33.32 -2.79 30.66
C GLN A 67 -33.63 -1.55 29.82
N GLN A 68 -32.89 -1.26 28.74
CA GLN A 68 -33.21 -0.11 27.87
C GLN A 68 -34.17 -0.50 26.74
N PRO A 69 -35.12 0.39 26.37
CA PRO A 69 -35.97 0.16 25.21
C PRO A 69 -35.09 0.02 23.96
N GLN A 70 -35.14 -1.17 23.34
CA GLN A 70 -34.43 -1.52 22.11
C GLN A 70 -35.11 -0.88 20.91
N ASN A 71 -35.07 0.45 20.83
CA ASN A 71 -35.43 1.14 19.60
C ASN A 71 -34.28 0.99 18.58
N ASP A 72 -34.60 1.06 17.29
CA ASP A 72 -33.62 0.81 16.23
C ASP A 72 -32.52 1.88 16.12
N GLU A 73 -32.77 3.09 16.62
CA GLU A 73 -31.84 4.22 16.60
C GLU A 73 -30.81 4.14 17.74
N THR A 74 -31.23 3.74 18.95
CA THR A 74 -30.36 3.57 20.11
C THR A 74 -29.40 2.42 19.88
N VAL A 75 -29.89 1.30 19.33
CA VAL A 75 -29.06 0.16 18.93
C VAL A 75 -28.06 0.57 17.85
N ALA A 76 -28.49 1.36 16.86
CA ALA A 76 -27.60 1.85 15.80
C ALA A 76 -26.52 2.80 16.36
N ALA A 77 -26.87 3.70 17.28
CA ALA A 77 -25.94 4.63 17.92
C ALA A 77 -24.91 3.91 18.81
N GLN A 78 -25.35 2.91 19.59
CA GLN A 78 -24.45 2.09 20.41
C GLN A 78 -23.49 1.29 19.55
N ARG A 79 -23.99 0.65 18.48
CA ARG A 79 -23.13 -0.06 17.52
C ARG A 79 -22.14 0.88 16.84
N SER A 80 -22.58 2.08 16.47
CA SER A 80 -21.71 3.11 15.90
C SER A 80 -20.59 3.53 16.87
N THR A 81 -20.89 3.55 18.17
CA THR A 81 -19.92 3.85 19.24
C THR A 81 -18.96 2.68 19.46
N GLU A 82 -19.47 1.45 19.52
CA GLU A 82 -18.68 0.23 19.70
C GLU A 82 -17.72 0.00 18.53
N LEU A 83 -18.19 0.10 17.29
CA LEU A 83 -17.36 -0.04 16.10
C LEU A 83 -16.24 1.00 16.05
N GLY A 84 -16.49 2.21 16.58
CA GLY A 84 -15.46 3.24 16.76
C GLY A 84 -14.38 2.87 17.77
N ARG A 85 -14.66 1.98 18.73
CA ARG A 85 -13.73 1.52 19.77
C ARG A 85 -12.99 0.25 19.41
N LEU A 86 -13.25 -0.37 18.26
CA LEU A 86 -12.68 -1.69 17.92
C LEU A 86 -11.17 -1.73 18.06
N ALA A 87 -10.46 -0.76 17.52
CA ALA A 87 -9.01 -0.73 17.61
C ALA A 87 -8.50 -0.65 19.06
N ASP A 88 -9.21 0.03 19.95
CA ASP A 88 -8.86 0.09 21.37
C ASP A 88 -9.18 -1.22 22.08
N ILE A 89 -10.33 -1.82 21.78
CA ILE A 89 -10.73 -3.13 22.28
C ILE A 89 -9.69 -4.18 21.89
N PHE A 90 -9.31 -4.26 20.62
CA PHE A 90 -8.33 -5.23 20.13
C PHE A 90 -6.91 -4.94 20.55
N ARG A 91 -6.54 -3.67 20.74
CA ARG A 91 -5.25 -3.31 21.33
C ARG A 91 -5.14 -3.75 22.80
N GLY A 92 -6.25 -3.74 23.54
CA GLY A 92 -6.32 -4.23 24.92
C GLY A 92 -6.52 -5.74 25.03
N ALA A 93 -6.84 -6.43 23.93
CA ALA A 93 -7.11 -7.86 23.93
C ALA A 93 -5.81 -8.67 24.01
N LEU A 94 -5.75 -9.60 24.97
CA LEU A 94 -4.64 -10.56 25.09
C LEU A 94 -4.53 -11.48 23.87
N GLN A 95 -5.69 -11.86 23.32
CA GLN A 95 -5.80 -12.80 22.21
C GLN A 95 -6.93 -12.38 21.27
N VAL A 96 -6.69 -12.53 19.97
CA VAL A 96 -7.68 -12.28 18.91
C VAL A 96 -7.97 -13.57 18.18
N VAL A 97 -9.24 -13.98 18.13
CA VAL A 97 -9.67 -15.18 17.43
C VAL A 97 -10.14 -14.80 16.03
N VAL A 98 -9.48 -15.35 15.01
CA VAL A 98 -9.85 -15.14 13.60
C VAL A 98 -10.56 -16.37 13.04
N PHE A 99 -11.61 -16.13 12.27
CA PHE A 99 -12.48 -17.17 11.75
C PHE A 99 -13.04 -16.83 10.37
N CYS A 100 -13.08 -17.84 9.50
CA CYS A 100 -13.90 -17.85 8.30
C CYS A 100 -14.49 -19.24 8.09
N HIS A 101 -15.55 -19.31 7.28
CA HIS A 101 -16.32 -20.54 7.06
C HIS A 101 -15.67 -21.49 6.05
N GLU A 102 -14.68 -21.02 5.28
CA GLU A 102 -13.97 -21.83 4.28
C GLU A 102 -13.21 -23.00 4.91
N ASP A 103 -13.17 -24.11 4.19
CA ASP A 103 -12.44 -25.31 4.61
C ASP A 103 -10.94 -25.04 4.61
N SER A 104 -10.29 -25.36 5.72
CA SER A 104 -8.84 -25.35 5.90
C SER A 104 -8.17 -24.01 5.58
N CYS A 105 -8.90 -22.89 5.72
CA CYS A 105 -8.36 -21.56 5.52
C CYS A 105 -7.43 -21.14 6.67
N ASP A 106 -6.24 -20.65 6.32
CA ASP A 106 -5.23 -20.23 7.29
C ASP A 106 -5.34 -18.76 7.72
N HIS A 107 -6.32 -18.04 7.14
CA HIS A 107 -6.63 -16.62 7.33
C HIS A 107 -5.51 -15.64 7.01
N THR A 108 -4.41 -16.10 6.41
CA THR A 108 -3.25 -15.25 6.09
C THR A 108 -3.19 -14.81 4.63
N LYS A 109 -3.96 -15.48 3.76
CA LYS A 109 -4.03 -15.17 2.33
C LYS A 109 -4.95 -13.96 2.06
N PRO A 110 -4.61 -13.08 1.09
CA PRO A 110 -5.45 -11.93 0.72
C PRO A 110 -6.85 -12.29 0.25
N GLU A 111 -7.05 -13.51 -0.24
CA GLU A 111 -8.34 -14.00 -0.75
C GLU A 111 -9.29 -14.41 0.38
N CYS A 112 -8.81 -14.51 1.63
CA CYS A 112 -9.62 -14.89 2.76
C CYS A 112 -10.81 -13.94 2.96
N ILE A 113 -12.01 -14.51 3.05
CA ILE A 113 -13.28 -13.76 3.24
C ILE A 113 -13.24 -12.90 4.50
N TRP A 114 -12.59 -13.39 5.58
CA TRP A 114 -12.37 -12.58 6.76
C TRP A 114 -11.52 -11.35 6.39
N GLY A 115 -10.36 -11.55 5.75
CA GLY A 115 -9.41 -10.50 5.39
C GLY A 115 -9.94 -9.38 4.49
N GLN A 116 -11.06 -9.60 3.79
CA GLN A 116 -11.69 -8.59 2.95
C GLN A 116 -12.58 -7.60 3.73
N ARG A 117 -12.89 -7.87 5.01
CA ARG A 117 -13.71 -6.96 5.82
C ARG A 117 -12.97 -5.67 6.15
N LEU A 118 -13.70 -4.56 6.20
CA LEU A 118 -13.19 -3.23 6.55
C LEU A 118 -12.30 -3.24 7.81
N PHE A 119 -12.79 -3.84 8.89
CA PHE A 119 -12.16 -3.79 10.21
C PHE A 119 -11.05 -4.83 10.51
N THR A 120 -10.62 -5.68 9.56
CA THR A 120 -9.64 -6.72 9.96
C THR A 120 -8.27 -6.18 10.31
N ILE A 121 -7.78 -5.12 9.63
CA ILE A 121 -6.48 -4.54 9.98
C ILE A 121 -6.50 -4.05 11.44
N PRO A 122 -7.49 -3.25 11.90
CA PRO A 122 -7.67 -2.94 13.31
C PRO A 122 -7.69 -4.12 14.26
N GLU A 123 -8.33 -5.23 13.87
CA GLU A 123 -8.46 -6.43 14.69
C GLU A 123 -7.09 -7.06 15.01
N ILE A 124 -6.13 -7.06 14.09
CA ILE A 124 -4.87 -7.82 14.24
C ILE A 124 -3.60 -6.96 14.36
N LEU A 125 -3.68 -5.65 14.10
CA LEU A 125 -2.50 -4.79 14.00
C LEU A 125 -1.66 -4.84 15.28
N HIS A 126 -2.34 -4.76 16.42
CA HIS A 126 -1.75 -4.71 17.76
C HIS A 126 -1.88 -6.02 18.53
N ALA A 127 -2.50 -7.06 17.95
CA ALA A 127 -2.70 -8.33 18.62
C ALA A 127 -1.35 -8.96 19.01
N GLU A 128 -1.23 -9.34 20.28
CA GLU A 128 -0.08 -10.09 20.80
C GLU A 128 -0.16 -11.55 20.35
N THR A 129 -1.33 -12.16 20.49
CA THR A 129 -1.62 -13.53 20.07
C THR A 129 -2.81 -13.56 19.12
N VAL A 130 -2.65 -14.27 18.01
CA VAL A 130 -3.73 -14.54 17.05
C VAL A 130 -4.03 -16.04 17.06
N VAL A 131 -5.24 -16.39 17.44
CA VAL A 131 -5.73 -17.77 17.45
C VAL A 131 -6.56 -18.01 16.20
N ARG A 132 -6.07 -18.88 15.33
CA ARG A 132 -6.77 -19.21 14.09
C ARG A 132 -7.76 -20.33 14.35
N LEU A 133 -9.05 -20.05 14.21
CA LEU A 133 -10.09 -21.08 14.22
C LEU A 133 -10.27 -21.56 12.78
N THR A 134 -9.82 -22.79 12.50
CA THR A 134 -9.94 -23.39 11.17
C THR A 134 -10.92 -24.54 11.21
N ARG A 135 -11.76 -24.65 10.19
CA ARG A 135 -12.68 -25.78 10.02
C ARG A 135 -12.06 -26.78 9.05
N ARG A 136 -12.21 -28.07 9.30
CA ARG A 136 -11.77 -29.14 8.40
C ARG A 136 -12.88 -30.17 8.24
N ARG A 137 -13.15 -30.55 6.99
CA ARG A 137 -14.03 -31.70 6.69
C ARG A 137 -13.32 -33.01 7.05
N LEU A 138 -13.95 -33.82 7.88
CA LEU A 138 -13.59 -35.23 8.10
C LEU A 138 -14.35 -36.13 7.11
N GLU A 139 -13.94 -37.40 7.04
CA GLU A 139 -14.40 -38.41 6.06
C GLU A 139 -15.94 -38.61 6.04
N ASP A 140 -16.65 -38.22 7.10
CA ASP A 140 -18.12 -38.33 7.22
C ASP A 140 -18.90 -37.01 7.00
N ASN A 141 -18.33 -36.03 6.28
CA ASN A 141 -18.88 -34.65 6.16
C ASN A 141 -19.04 -33.90 7.50
N ILE A 142 -18.53 -34.44 8.59
CA ILE A 142 -18.51 -33.77 9.89
C ILE A 142 -17.44 -32.67 9.85
N MET A 143 -17.87 -31.43 10.05
CA MET A 143 -16.98 -30.29 10.15
C MET A 143 -16.38 -30.22 11.56
N MET A 144 -15.08 -30.47 11.68
CA MET A 144 -14.35 -30.27 12.93
C MET A 144 -13.67 -28.91 12.94
N ALA A 145 -13.84 -28.17 14.02
CA ALA A 145 -13.16 -26.91 14.24
C ALA A 145 -11.96 -27.09 15.18
N LYS A 146 -10.82 -26.52 14.81
CA LYS A 146 -9.58 -26.62 15.58
C LYS A 146 -8.94 -25.24 15.73
N LEU A 147 -8.40 -24.98 16.92
CA LEU A 147 -7.69 -23.74 17.24
C LEU A 147 -6.19 -23.90 17.02
N PHE A 148 -5.59 -22.93 16.34
CA PHE A 148 -4.16 -22.87 16.09
C PHE A 148 -3.61 -21.53 16.62
N PRO A 149 -3.13 -21.48 17.87
CA PRO A 149 -2.54 -20.28 18.45
C PRO A 149 -1.22 -19.95 17.76
N THR A 150 -1.02 -18.67 17.46
CA THR A 150 0.19 -18.15 16.83
C THR A 150 0.51 -16.77 17.38
N THR A 151 1.79 -16.40 17.46
CA THR A 151 2.14 -15.03 17.86
C THR A 151 1.64 -14.05 16.79
N GLY A 152 1.14 -12.88 17.21
CA GLY A 152 0.65 -11.85 16.29
C GLY A 152 1.73 -11.38 15.32
N ARG A 153 2.99 -11.30 15.76
CA ARG A 153 4.13 -11.02 14.88
C ARG A 153 4.28 -12.09 13.77
N ALA A 154 4.24 -13.37 14.11
CA ALA A 154 4.36 -14.45 13.12
C ALA A 154 3.16 -14.51 12.18
N PHE A 155 1.97 -14.16 12.67
CA PHE A 155 0.77 -14.05 11.84
C PHE A 155 0.89 -12.90 10.83
N ARG A 156 1.26 -11.69 11.28
CA ARG A 156 1.49 -10.52 10.42
C ARG A 156 2.61 -10.73 9.40
N LEU A 157 3.71 -11.41 9.78
CA LEU A 157 4.77 -11.79 8.84
C LEU A 157 4.28 -12.73 7.72
N ARG A 158 3.40 -13.68 8.04
CA ARG A 158 2.80 -14.55 7.03
C ARG A 158 1.86 -13.78 6.11
N MET A 159 1.04 -12.88 6.65
CA MET A 159 0.20 -12.01 5.83
C MET A 159 1.05 -11.10 4.94
N GLN A 160 2.14 -10.53 5.45
CA GLN A 160 3.10 -9.76 4.67
C GLN A 160 3.69 -10.58 3.51
N HIS A 161 4.08 -11.83 3.78
CA HIS A 161 4.61 -12.72 2.76
C HIS A 161 3.59 -13.00 1.64
N TYR A 162 2.36 -13.36 1.99
CA TYR A 162 1.31 -13.60 0.99
C TYR A 162 0.87 -12.32 0.27
N ALA A 163 0.90 -11.18 0.95
CA ALA A 163 0.67 -9.88 0.32
C ALA A 163 1.72 -9.60 -0.77
N ALA A 164 2.99 -9.90 -0.51
CA ALA A 164 4.05 -9.77 -1.51
C ALA A 164 3.83 -10.71 -2.71
N LEU A 165 3.48 -11.99 -2.46
CA LEU A 165 3.18 -12.96 -3.52
C LEU A 165 2.00 -12.53 -4.39
N ALA A 166 0.98 -11.90 -3.79
CA ALA A 166 -0.19 -11.40 -4.49
C ALA A 166 -0.01 -9.99 -5.07
N ASN A 167 1.19 -9.41 -5.02
CA ASN A 167 1.48 -8.02 -5.43
C ASN A 167 0.60 -6.96 -4.73
N ARG A 168 0.18 -7.23 -3.49
CA ARG A 168 -0.59 -6.33 -2.61
C ARG A 168 0.36 -5.42 -1.83
N TRP A 169 0.98 -4.46 -2.51
CA TRP A 169 2.04 -3.64 -1.92
C TRP A 169 1.57 -2.72 -0.78
N HIS A 170 0.33 -2.24 -0.81
CA HIS A 170 -0.28 -1.52 0.33
C HIS A 170 -0.32 -2.41 1.59
N LEU A 171 -0.84 -3.63 1.47
CA LEU A 171 -0.94 -4.57 2.58
C LEU A 171 0.45 -5.00 3.08
N TYR A 172 1.39 -5.19 2.16
CA TYR A 172 2.80 -5.44 2.49
C TYR A 172 3.40 -4.28 3.30
N ALA A 173 3.20 -3.03 2.87
CA ALA A 173 3.73 -1.84 3.55
C ALA A 173 3.14 -1.66 4.96
N ILE A 174 1.83 -1.91 5.13
CA ILE A 174 1.17 -1.90 6.45
C ILE A 174 1.86 -2.89 7.39
N PHE A 175 2.00 -4.15 6.97
CA PHE A 175 2.60 -5.17 7.84
C PHE A 175 4.10 -4.95 8.05
N GLN A 176 4.82 -4.47 7.04
CA GLN A 176 6.22 -4.10 7.17
C GLN A 176 6.40 -3.01 8.23
N HIS A 177 5.56 -1.97 8.23
CA HIS A 177 5.57 -0.93 9.25
C HIS A 177 5.30 -1.51 10.65
N THR A 178 4.36 -2.44 10.77
CA THR A 178 3.99 -3.01 12.09
C THR A 178 5.03 -3.96 12.66
N VAL A 179 5.78 -4.66 11.81
CA VAL A 179 6.82 -5.60 12.22
C VAL A 179 8.17 -4.91 12.37
N ASN A 180 8.43 -3.87 11.56
CA ASN A 180 9.64 -3.08 11.58
C ASN A 180 9.34 -1.61 11.26
N ALA A 181 8.92 -0.86 12.28
CA ALA A 181 8.50 0.54 12.15
C ALA A 181 9.61 1.47 11.63
N GLY A 182 10.88 1.07 11.70
CA GLY A 182 12.01 1.84 11.13
C GLY A 182 12.17 1.68 9.61
N ALA A 183 11.55 0.67 8.99
CA ALA A 183 11.73 0.40 7.56
C ALA A 183 10.74 1.15 6.66
N VAL A 184 9.58 1.54 7.19
CA VAL A 184 8.51 2.22 6.45
C VAL A 184 8.04 3.42 7.27
N PRO A 185 8.13 4.66 6.75
CA PRO A 185 7.70 5.85 7.46
C PRO A 185 6.17 5.89 7.60
N TRP A 186 5.68 6.64 8.60
CA TRP A 186 4.25 6.78 8.87
C TRP A 186 3.46 7.30 7.67
N GLN A 187 4.05 8.17 6.86
CA GLN A 187 3.47 8.68 5.61
C GLN A 187 3.00 7.53 4.70
N VAL A 188 3.89 6.58 4.44
CA VAL A 188 3.62 5.42 3.57
C VAL A 188 2.64 4.45 4.25
N ALA A 189 2.77 4.25 5.56
CA ALA A 189 1.86 3.40 6.31
C ALA A 189 0.42 3.95 6.32
N ILE A 190 0.25 5.25 6.57
CA ILE A 190 -1.05 5.95 6.54
C ILE A 190 -1.64 5.86 5.14
N HIS A 191 -0.86 6.15 4.10
CA HIS A 191 -1.33 6.03 2.72
C HIS A 191 -1.83 4.61 2.40
N ALA A 192 -1.04 3.60 2.76
CA ALA A 192 -1.38 2.20 2.55
C ALA A 192 -2.62 1.76 3.36
N LEU A 193 -2.80 2.27 4.58
CA LEU A 193 -4.01 2.05 5.39
C LEU A 193 -5.25 2.63 4.73
N VAL A 194 -5.16 3.85 4.19
CA VAL A 194 -6.28 4.50 3.48
C VAL A 194 -6.66 3.71 2.22
N VAL A 195 -5.67 3.33 1.40
CA VAL A 195 -5.88 2.49 0.20
C VAL A 195 -6.56 1.18 0.57
N GLU A 196 -6.05 0.47 1.58
CA GLU A 196 -6.59 -0.82 1.99
C GLU A 196 -8.00 -0.70 2.58
N ALA A 197 -8.28 0.35 3.36
CA ALA A 197 -9.60 0.57 3.93
C ALA A 197 -10.65 0.86 2.85
N ILE A 198 -10.33 1.72 1.87
CA ILE A 198 -11.23 2.01 0.73
C ILE A 198 -11.46 0.76 -0.11
N ARG A 199 -10.40 0.01 -0.42
CA ARG A 199 -10.51 -1.25 -1.17
C ARG A 199 -11.46 -2.25 -0.51
N ARG A 200 -11.43 -2.34 0.82
CA ARG A 200 -12.31 -3.24 1.60
C ARG A 200 -13.73 -2.72 1.70
N ASP A 201 -13.89 -1.41 1.77
CA ASP A 201 -15.19 -0.77 1.71
C ASP A 201 -15.86 -0.99 0.34
N GLU A 202 -15.09 -0.86 -0.74
CA GLU A 202 -15.50 -1.23 -2.10
C GLU A 202 -15.89 -2.71 -2.21
N ALA A 203 -15.11 -3.62 -1.61
CA ALA A 203 -15.42 -5.05 -1.59
C ALA A 203 -16.72 -5.37 -0.83
N GLY A 204 -17.10 -4.51 0.12
CA GLY A 204 -18.37 -4.56 0.84
C GLY A 204 -19.51 -3.80 0.14
N ASN A 205 -19.33 -3.36 -1.11
CA ASN A 205 -20.27 -2.51 -1.84
C ASN A 205 -20.68 -1.24 -1.06
N PHE A 206 -19.75 -0.66 -0.30
CA PHE A 206 -19.98 0.54 0.53
C PHE A 206 -21.06 0.39 1.61
N HIS A 207 -21.46 -0.84 1.96
CA HIS A 207 -22.49 -1.10 2.96
C HIS A 207 -22.12 -0.50 4.32
N ASP A 208 -20.85 -0.61 4.71
CA ASP A 208 -20.33 -0.17 6.00
C ASP A 208 -19.54 1.15 5.89
N HIS A 209 -19.73 1.89 4.78
CA HIS A 209 -18.96 3.08 4.44
C HIS A 209 -18.94 4.14 5.55
N LYS A 210 -20.07 4.33 6.24
CA LYS A 210 -20.21 5.25 7.38
C LYS A 210 -19.23 4.99 8.51
N PHE A 211 -18.59 3.82 8.55
CA PHE A 211 -17.60 3.45 9.54
C PHE A 211 -16.16 3.51 9.05
N LEU A 212 -15.90 3.94 7.81
CA LEU A 212 -14.55 4.01 7.24
C LEU A 212 -13.60 4.84 8.10
N GLY A 213 -13.97 6.08 8.46
CA GLY A 213 -13.18 6.92 9.35
C GLY A 213 -12.98 6.28 10.73
N LYS A 214 -14.01 5.65 11.28
CA LYS A 214 -13.95 4.94 12.56
C LYS A 214 -12.99 3.74 12.54
N ALA A 215 -12.98 2.97 11.45
CA ALA A 215 -12.05 1.88 11.24
C ALA A 215 -10.59 2.36 11.23
N LEU A 216 -10.34 3.54 10.65
CA LEU A 216 -9.00 4.12 10.55
C LEU A 216 -8.56 4.86 11.81
N ASN A 217 -9.49 5.45 12.58
CA ASN A 217 -9.18 6.31 13.73
C ASN A 217 -8.20 5.66 14.72
N GLY A 218 -8.36 4.36 14.99
CA GLY A 218 -7.50 3.66 15.92
C GLY A 218 -6.14 3.20 15.35
N LEU A 219 -5.93 3.29 14.04
CA LEU A 219 -4.71 2.86 13.36
C LEU A 219 -3.73 4.02 13.11
N LEU A 220 -4.23 5.25 13.14
CA LEU A 220 -3.44 6.44 12.87
C LEU A 220 -2.69 6.93 14.12
N PRO A 221 -1.53 7.62 13.96
CA PRO A 221 -0.75 8.16 15.07
C PRO A 221 -1.53 9.14 15.95
N ARG A 222 -2.27 10.06 15.32
CA ARG A 222 -3.16 11.00 16.01
C ARG A 222 -4.60 10.58 15.79
N ARG A 223 -5.36 10.61 16.87
CA ARG A 223 -6.71 10.07 16.93
C ARG A 223 -7.71 11.15 17.28
N ALA A 224 -8.86 11.05 16.66
CA ALA A 224 -10.05 11.79 17.01
C ALA A 224 -10.72 11.24 18.27
N ARG A 225 -11.44 12.10 18.99
CA ARG A 225 -12.46 11.62 19.93
C ARG A 225 -13.62 11.04 19.13
N LEU A 226 -14.22 9.97 19.65
CA LEU A 226 -15.35 9.32 18.96
C LEU A 226 -16.58 10.22 18.82
N SER A 227 -16.74 11.21 19.71
CA SER A 227 -17.78 12.24 19.63
C SER A 227 -17.63 13.16 18.43
N ASP A 228 -16.40 13.31 17.95
CA ASP A 228 -16.03 14.27 16.90
C ASP A 228 -16.08 13.60 15.51
N LEU A 229 -16.15 12.26 15.47
CA LEU A 229 -16.42 11.49 14.27
C LEU A 229 -17.93 11.42 14.04
N GLY A 230 -18.36 11.94 12.91
CA GLY A 230 -19.76 12.02 12.51
C GLY A 230 -20.31 10.70 11.97
N ASN A 231 -21.31 10.85 11.09
CA ASN A 231 -22.01 9.72 10.45
C ASN A 231 -21.56 9.51 8.99
N ASN A 232 -20.71 10.40 8.46
CA ASN A 232 -20.22 10.31 7.10
C ASN A 232 -18.75 9.87 7.13
N GLY A 233 -18.50 8.62 6.73
CA GLY A 233 -17.17 8.01 6.74
C GLY A 233 -16.13 8.81 5.96
N TRP A 234 -16.53 9.57 4.94
CA TRP A 234 -15.63 10.45 4.18
C TRP A 234 -15.23 11.72 4.91
N ASN A 235 -16.18 12.40 5.57
CA ASN A 235 -15.88 13.60 6.36
C ASN A 235 -14.94 13.25 7.51
N ASP A 236 -15.24 12.13 8.17
CA ASP A 236 -14.42 11.59 9.25
C ASP A 236 -13.00 11.29 8.77
N LEU A 237 -12.87 10.67 7.59
CA LEU A 237 -11.56 10.37 7.00
C LEU A 237 -10.77 11.64 6.66
N ALA A 238 -11.41 12.64 6.05
CA ALA A 238 -10.76 13.89 5.71
C ALA A 238 -10.23 14.60 6.96
N TRP A 239 -11.06 14.68 8.00
CA TRP A 239 -10.69 15.27 9.28
C TRP A 239 -9.61 14.47 10.01
N LEU A 240 -9.66 13.14 9.97
CA LEU A 240 -8.62 12.27 10.54
C LEU A 240 -7.27 12.44 9.84
N LEU A 241 -7.26 12.59 8.52
CA LEU A 241 -6.04 12.82 7.77
C LEU A 241 -5.50 14.23 7.98
N GLU A 242 -6.37 15.23 8.13
CA GLU A 242 -6.00 16.58 8.55
C GLU A 242 -5.32 16.59 9.93
N LEU A 243 -5.90 15.88 10.90
CA LEU A 243 -5.29 15.72 12.22
C LEU A 243 -3.87 15.13 12.15
N ASN A 244 -3.63 14.27 11.16
CA ASN A 244 -2.36 13.59 10.91
C ASN A 244 -1.44 14.30 9.89
N GLN A 245 -1.66 15.59 9.58
CA GLN A 245 -0.84 16.34 8.62
C GLN A 245 0.68 16.36 8.92
N GLY A 246 1.06 16.22 10.19
CA GLY A 246 2.48 16.08 10.57
C GLY A 246 3.12 14.76 10.12
N PHE A 247 2.30 13.78 9.75
CA PHE A 247 2.70 12.44 9.30
C PHE A 247 2.21 12.11 7.89
N TYR A 248 1.32 12.90 7.29
CA TYR A 248 0.70 12.65 5.99
C TYR A 248 0.54 13.96 5.21
N ASN A 249 0.93 13.99 3.94
CA ASN A 249 0.89 15.21 3.14
C ASN A 249 -0.57 15.64 2.88
N ALA A 250 -0.94 16.85 3.31
CA ALA A 250 -2.25 17.46 3.08
C ALA A 250 -2.61 17.56 1.58
N ALA A 251 -1.62 17.70 0.71
CA ALA A 251 -1.83 17.73 -0.73
C ALA A 251 -2.16 16.33 -1.29
N SER A 252 -1.56 15.28 -0.74
CA SER A 252 -1.96 13.88 -1.00
C SER A 252 -3.32 13.52 -0.43
N LEU A 253 -3.87 14.30 0.51
CA LEU A 253 -5.26 14.21 0.99
C LEU A 253 -6.22 14.92 0.02
N ALA A 254 -5.83 16.12 -0.41
CA ALA A 254 -6.67 16.97 -1.23
C ALA A 254 -6.76 16.50 -2.70
N ALA A 255 -5.77 15.76 -3.20
CA ALA A 255 -5.83 15.10 -4.50
C ALA A 255 -6.87 13.97 -4.56
N VAL A 256 -7.34 13.52 -3.40
CA VAL A 256 -8.25 12.38 -3.30
C VAL A 256 -9.63 12.74 -2.79
N CYS A 257 -9.81 13.85 -2.05
CA CYS A 257 -11.10 14.30 -1.57
C CYS A 257 -11.63 15.51 -2.38
N SER A 258 -12.85 15.42 -2.94
CA SER A 258 -13.65 16.56 -3.42
C SER A 258 -14.88 16.77 -2.54
N ILE A 259 -15.24 18.04 -2.37
CA ILE A 259 -16.59 18.41 -1.97
C ILE A 259 -17.39 18.49 -3.28
N SER A 260 -18.33 17.57 -3.50
CA SER A 260 -19.27 17.67 -4.62
C SER A 260 -20.21 18.86 -4.40
N ALA A 261 -20.74 19.44 -5.49
CA ALA A 261 -21.70 20.55 -5.45
C ALA A 261 -22.95 20.25 -4.60
N ASP A 262 -23.26 18.96 -4.39
CA ASP A 262 -24.39 18.48 -3.59
C ASP A 262 -24.06 18.32 -2.09
N ASN A 263 -22.94 18.86 -1.60
CA ASN A 263 -22.40 18.61 -0.25
C ASN A 263 -22.13 17.13 0.08
N SER A 264 -22.24 16.23 -0.89
CA SER A 264 -21.74 14.86 -0.76
C SER A 264 -20.22 14.88 -0.93
N VAL A 265 -19.48 14.73 0.18
CA VAL A 265 -18.02 14.59 0.11
C VAL A 265 -17.72 13.25 -0.57
N ALA A 266 -17.07 13.32 -1.73
CA ALA A 266 -16.78 12.20 -2.61
C ALA A 266 -15.34 12.32 -3.12
N TRP A 267 -14.75 11.22 -3.59
CA TRP A 267 -13.35 11.26 -4.01
C TRP A 267 -13.20 11.92 -5.38
N LEU A 268 -12.17 12.76 -5.58
CA LEU A 268 -11.79 13.26 -6.92
C LEU A 268 -11.29 12.10 -7.82
N GLY A 269 -10.80 11.03 -7.21
CA GLY A 269 -10.30 9.81 -7.85
C GLY A 269 -9.87 8.79 -6.80
N LYS A 270 -9.55 7.54 -7.19
CA LYS A 270 -9.01 6.55 -6.23
C LYS A 270 -7.59 6.95 -5.79
N PRO A 271 -7.19 6.68 -4.52
CA PRO A 271 -5.80 6.87 -4.13
C PRO A 271 -4.88 5.98 -4.98
N ILE A 272 -3.66 6.46 -5.20
CA ILE A 272 -2.69 5.79 -6.06
C ILE A 272 -2.20 4.52 -5.35
N ASP A 273 -2.47 3.35 -5.93
CA ASP A 273 -1.97 2.09 -5.39
C ASP A 273 -0.43 2.06 -5.37
N PRO A 274 0.20 1.69 -4.24
CA PRO A 274 1.62 1.38 -4.22
C PRO A 274 1.91 0.23 -5.21
N ALA A 275 2.98 0.36 -6.00
CA ALA A 275 3.38 -0.62 -7.00
C ALA A 275 4.90 -0.85 -6.93
N ALA A 276 5.35 -2.02 -7.42
CA ALA A 276 6.78 -2.34 -7.50
C ALA A 276 7.57 -1.23 -8.19
N GLY A 277 8.60 -0.70 -7.51
CA GLY A 277 9.43 0.43 -7.97
C GLY A 277 8.85 1.82 -7.68
N ASN A 278 7.55 1.89 -7.32
CA ASN A 278 6.86 3.10 -6.89
C ASN A 278 6.49 3.05 -5.40
N GLU A 279 6.90 1.99 -4.67
CA GLU A 279 6.59 1.80 -3.24
C GLU A 279 7.08 2.93 -2.32
N ARG A 280 8.02 3.75 -2.80
CA ARG A 280 8.56 4.93 -2.11
C ARG A 280 8.33 6.23 -2.87
N LEU A 281 7.65 6.19 -4.02
CA LEU A 281 7.34 7.41 -4.74
C LEU A 281 6.25 8.14 -3.96
N GLU A 282 6.62 9.31 -3.47
CA GLU A 282 5.71 10.23 -2.82
C GLU A 282 4.71 10.75 -3.88
N PRO A 283 3.41 10.84 -3.57
CA PRO A 283 2.52 11.68 -4.35
C PRO A 283 3.00 13.13 -4.17
N VAL A 284 3.82 13.61 -5.10
CA VAL A 284 4.22 15.02 -5.18
C VAL A 284 3.00 15.77 -5.69
N VAL A 285 2.16 16.20 -4.76
CA VAL A 285 1.03 17.06 -5.05
C VAL A 285 1.44 18.47 -4.64
N THR A 286 1.59 19.34 -5.62
CA THR A 286 1.89 20.77 -5.41
C THR A 286 0.57 21.53 -5.47
N ALA A 287 0.17 22.13 -4.37
CA ALA A 287 -0.95 23.06 -4.36
C ALA A 287 -0.43 24.46 -4.71
N PHE A 288 -0.95 25.05 -5.79
CA PHE A 288 -0.67 26.44 -6.13
C PHE A 288 -1.85 27.31 -5.69
N PRO A 289 -1.63 28.35 -4.87
CA PRO A 289 -2.64 29.36 -4.66
C PRO A 289 -2.80 30.17 -5.96
N ILE A 290 -3.97 30.06 -6.61
CA ILE A 290 -4.32 30.97 -7.69
C ILE A 290 -4.95 32.19 -7.04
N SER A 291 -4.32 33.37 -7.18
CA SER A 291 -4.99 34.62 -6.84
C SER A 291 -6.18 34.78 -7.78
N SER A 292 -7.40 34.67 -7.22
CA SER A 292 -8.65 34.96 -7.93
C SER A 292 -9.21 36.23 -7.34
N ASP A 293 -9.27 37.29 -8.15
CA ASP A 293 -9.86 38.59 -7.78
C ASP A 293 -11.38 38.54 -7.51
N VAL A 294 -12.00 37.35 -7.58
CA VAL A 294 -13.46 37.18 -7.58
C VAL A 294 -14.00 36.56 -6.29
N ALA A 295 -13.14 36.03 -5.39
CA ALA A 295 -13.59 35.49 -4.11
C ALA A 295 -12.56 35.71 -2.98
N PRO A 296 -12.99 36.08 -1.74
CA PRO A 296 -12.10 36.36 -0.62
C PRO A 296 -11.29 35.14 -0.14
N ASN A 297 -11.64 33.93 -0.60
CA ASN A 297 -10.86 32.70 -0.42
C ASN A 297 -10.68 32.04 -1.80
N PRO A 298 -9.47 32.08 -2.40
CA PRO A 298 -9.25 31.42 -3.67
C PRO A 298 -9.42 29.89 -3.52
N PRO A 299 -10.11 29.21 -4.45
CA PRO A 299 -10.20 27.76 -4.41
C PRO A 299 -8.80 27.16 -4.61
N LEU A 300 -8.38 26.33 -3.66
CA LEU A 300 -7.12 25.57 -3.75
C LEU A 300 -7.20 24.69 -4.99
N THR A 301 -6.44 25.02 -6.04
CA THR A 301 -6.38 24.17 -7.23
C THR A 301 -5.34 23.12 -6.97
N ILE A 302 -5.81 21.94 -6.56
CA ILE A 302 -4.96 20.77 -6.39
C ILE A 302 -4.86 20.11 -7.76
N ILE A 303 -3.71 20.27 -8.40
CA ILE A 303 -3.37 19.42 -9.54
C ILE A 303 -3.12 18.06 -8.91
N ALA A 304 -4.10 17.15 -9.03
CA ALA A 304 -3.91 15.77 -8.62
C ALA A 304 -2.58 15.32 -9.20
N GLY A 305 -1.74 14.72 -8.36
CA GLY A 305 -0.55 14.05 -8.85
C GLY A 305 -1.05 13.00 -9.83
N GLU A 306 -1.00 13.28 -11.12
CA GLU A 306 -0.61 12.22 -12.03
C GLU A 306 0.66 11.72 -11.34
N THR A 307 0.67 10.47 -10.86
CA THR A 307 1.95 9.79 -10.81
C THR A 307 2.56 10.15 -12.14
N LEU A 308 3.67 10.89 -12.14
CA LEU A 308 4.61 10.83 -13.24
C LEU A 308 5.06 9.37 -13.23
N GLY A 309 4.16 8.48 -13.63
CA GLY A 309 4.52 7.28 -14.29
C GLY A 309 5.41 7.82 -15.36
N LEU A 310 6.66 7.36 -15.33
CA LEU A 310 7.31 6.98 -16.57
C LEU A 310 6.19 6.65 -17.57
N ARG A 311 5.99 7.57 -18.54
CA ARG A 311 4.72 7.83 -19.26
C ARG A 311 4.00 6.55 -19.67
N LYS A 312 2.71 6.58 -20.02
CA LYS A 312 1.97 5.40 -20.54
C LYS A 312 2.66 4.64 -21.69
N HIS A 313 3.66 5.23 -22.36
CA HIS A 313 4.55 4.56 -23.33
C HIS A 313 5.68 3.70 -22.69
N LEU A 314 6.07 3.95 -21.43
CA LEU A 314 6.89 3.04 -20.63
C LEU A 314 6.07 1.90 -20.03
N LYS A 315 4.76 2.05 -19.81
CA LYS A 315 3.95 1.04 -19.08
C LYS A 315 3.55 -0.21 -19.88
N ARG A 316 3.96 -0.33 -21.15
CA ARG A 316 3.80 -1.58 -21.92
C ARG A 316 5.08 -2.11 -22.57
N ASP A 317 6.14 -1.30 -22.60
CA ASP A 317 7.48 -1.67 -23.10
C ASP A 317 8.60 -1.47 -22.06
N ALA A 318 8.32 -1.35 -20.76
CA ALA A 318 9.37 -1.26 -19.71
C ALA A 318 10.27 -2.50 -19.60
N ARG A 319 9.96 -3.62 -20.28
CA ARG A 319 10.92 -4.71 -20.48
C ARG A 319 11.88 -4.47 -21.67
N LYS A 320 11.67 -3.44 -22.47
CA LYS A 320 12.37 -3.17 -23.74
C LYS A 320 13.15 -1.85 -23.81
N HIS A 321 12.78 -0.82 -23.03
CA HIS A 321 13.35 0.54 -23.21
C HIS A 321 14.12 1.12 -22.02
N LEU A 322 14.29 0.41 -20.90
CA LEU A 322 15.37 0.73 -19.94
C LEU A 322 16.65 0.07 -20.42
N LYS A 323 17.23 0.61 -21.49
CA LYS A 323 18.56 0.19 -21.94
C LYS A 323 19.60 0.92 -21.11
N ARG A 324 20.44 0.15 -20.45
CA ARG A 324 21.74 0.63 -19.98
C ARG A 324 22.49 1.14 -21.20
N ASP A 325 23.07 2.33 -21.12
CA ASP A 325 23.83 2.87 -22.24
C ASP A 325 25.09 2.01 -22.40
N ALA A 326 25.06 1.07 -23.34
CA ALA A 326 26.19 0.18 -23.61
C ALA A 326 27.46 0.96 -24.00
N PHE A 327 27.31 2.23 -24.42
CA PHE A 327 28.37 3.15 -24.75
C PHE A 327 28.49 4.30 -23.74
N GLY A 328 28.06 4.07 -22.49
CA GLY A 328 28.05 5.09 -21.44
C GLY A 328 29.39 5.79 -21.25
N LEU A 329 30.51 5.06 -21.40
CA LEU A 329 31.88 5.59 -21.37
C LEU A 329 32.18 6.63 -22.46
N TYR A 330 31.49 6.55 -23.61
CA TYR A 330 31.73 7.40 -24.77
C TYR A 330 30.77 8.58 -24.88
N ASN A 331 29.53 8.40 -24.40
CA ASN A 331 28.44 9.36 -24.57
C ASN A 331 28.30 10.36 -23.42
N ASN A 332 28.72 10.01 -22.20
CA ASN A 332 28.51 10.85 -21.02
C ASN A 332 29.65 11.85 -20.81
N GLU A 333 29.29 13.14 -20.71
CA GLU A 333 30.28 14.21 -20.51
C GLU A 333 30.94 14.18 -19.13
N GLU A 334 30.23 13.70 -18.11
CA GLU A 334 30.69 13.64 -16.73
C GLU A 334 31.90 12.70 -16.53
N ILE A 335 32.07 11.71 -17.42
CA ILE A 335 33.14 10.70 -17.33
C ILE A 335 34.17 10.80 -18.46
N LYS A 336 34.24 11.97 -19.14
CA LYS A 336 35.29 12.27 -20.13
C LYS A 336 36.70 12.00 -19.60
N GLY A 337 36.96 12.30 -18.33
CA GLY A 337 38.25 12.03 -17.68
C GLY A 337 38.57 10.54 -17.61
N LEU A 338 37.59 9.70 -17.25
CA LEU A 338 37.76 8.24 -17.18
C LEU A 338 37.96 7.62 -18.57
N LYS A 339 37.26 8.13 -19.59
CA LYS A 339 37.47 7.75 -21.00
C LYS A 339 38.90 8.03 -21.46
N ILE A 340 39.39 9.25 -21.23
CA ILE A 340 40.75 9.65 -21.61
C ILE A 340 41.77 8.78 -20.88
N LEU A 341 41.61 8.59 -19.58
CA LEU A 341 42.53 7.79 -18.77
C LEU A 341 42.55 6.31 -19.19
N SER A 342 41.37 5.68 -19.34
CA SER A 342 41.27 4.26 -19.73
C SER A 342 41.85 3.99 -21.12
N TRP A 343 41.63 4.91 -22.07
CA TRP A 343 42.21 4.81 -23.41
C TRP A 343 43.74 4.93 -23.39
N TRP A 344 44.30 5.92 -22.67
CA TRP A 344 45.76 6.06 -22.56
C TRP A 344 46.42 4.86 -21.90
N VAL A 345 45.84 4.34 -20.82
CA VAL A 345 46.33 3.15 -20.12
C VAL A 345 46.32 1.93 -21.05
N ALA A 346 45.24 1.73 -21.81
CA ALA A 346 45.15 0.63 -22.77
C ALA A 346 46.21 0.74 -23.87
N VAL A 347 46.42 1.93 -24.45
CA VAL A 347 47.43 2.15 -25.49
C VAL A 347 48.84 1.84 -25.00
N VAL A 348 49.21 2.33 -23.80
CA VAL A 348 50.54 2.08 -23.23
C VAL A 348 50.77 0.58 -22.99
N LEU A 349 49.77 -0.12 -22.43
CA LEU A 349 49.89 -1.55 -22.14
C LEU A 349 49.95 -2.42 -23.41
N VAL A 350 49.24 -2.03 -24.48
CA VAL A 350 49.32 -2.71 -25.78
C VAL A 350 50.70 -2.49 -26.43
N LEU A 351 51.28 -1.30 -26.31
CA LEU A 351 52.64 -1.03 -26.80
C LEU A 351 53.68 -1.87 -26.06
N ILE A 352 53.60 -1.95 -24.72
CA ILE A 352 54.49 -2.77 -23.89
C ILE A 352 54.35 -4.25 -24.27
N SER A 353 53.12 -4.74 -24.43
CA SER A 353 52.85 -6.11 -24.87
C SER A 353 53.46 -6.40 -26.25
N SER A 354 53.33 -5.47 -27.20
CA SER A 354 53.87 -5.63 -28.56
C SER A 354 55.40 -5.72 -28.57
N ILE A 355 56.07 -4.92 -27.73
CA ILE A 355 57.53 -4.98 -27.55
C ILE A 355 57.95 -6.33 -26.95
N LEU A 356 57.21 -6.83 -25.95
CA LEU A 356 57.49 -8.12 -25.31
C LEU A 356 57.31 -9.30 -26.27
N VAL A 357 56.28 -9.27 -27.12
CA VAL A 357 56.03 -10.29 -28.15
C VAL A 357 57.17 -10.33 -29.19
N GLY A 358 57.73 -9.18 -29.53
CA GLY A 358 58.88 -9.08 -30.44
C GLY A 358 60.22 -9.52 -29.84
N SER A 359 60.28 -9.73 -28.52
CA SER A 359 61.52 -10.09 -27.82
C SER A 359 61.67 -11.60 -27.60
N PRO A 360 62.84 -12.19 -27.89
CA PRO A 360 63.07 -13.62 -27.70
C PRO A 360 62.97 -14.00 -26.22
N GLY A 361 62.13 -15.00 -25.91
CA GLY A 361 61.92 -15.51 -24.55
C GLY A 361 60.74 -14.94 -23.77
N HIS A 362 60.07 -13.88 -24.27
CA HIS A 362 58.94 -13.24 -23.58
C HIS A 362 57.61 -13.32 -24.33
N LEU A 363 57.52 -14.16 -25.35
CA LEU A 363 56.32 -14.34 -26.16
C LEU A 363 55.06 -14.63 -25.32
N THR A 364 55.16 -15.58 -24.38
CA THR A 364 54.06 -15.96 -23.49
C THR A 364 53.63 -14.81 -22.57
N SER A 365 54.60 -14.11 -21.98
CA SER A 365 54.33 -12.95 -21.11
C SER A 365 53.67 -11.80 -21.88
N GLY A 366 54.11 -11.54 -23.12
CA GLY A 366 53.52 -10.52 -23.98
C GLY A 366 52.06 -10.82 -24.34
N ILE A 367 51.75 -12.08 -24.68
CA ILE A 367 50.39 -12.54 -24.99
C ILE A 367 49.48 -12.46 -23.76
N VAL A 368 49.96 -12.89 -22.59
CA VAL A 368 49.18 -12.82 -21.34
C VAL A 368 48.87 -11.37 -20.97
N LEU A 369 49.85 -10.47 -21.09
CA LEU A 369 49.66 -9.04 -20.81
C LEU A 369 48.63 -8.39 -21.74
N TYR A 370 48.65 -8.73 -23.04
CA TYR A 370 47.64 -8.28 -24.00
C TYR A 370 46.22 -8.71 -23.58
N TYR A 371 46.07 -10.00 -23.25
CA TYR A 371 44.78 -10.58 -22.90
C TYR A 371 44.20 -9.97 -21.62
N VAL A 372 45.02 -9.80 -20.58
CA VAL A 372 44.61 -9.17 -19.31
C VAL A 372 44.22 -7.70 -19.52
N THR A 373 44.96 -6.98 -20.36
CA THR A 373 44.65 -5.58 -20.70
C THR A 373 43.30 -5.45 -21.39
N ALA A 374 42.99 -6.33 -22.35
CA ALA A 374 41.70 -6.36 -23.03
C ALA A 374 40.54 -6.63 -22.06
N ILE A 375 40.70 -7.59 -21.14
CA ILE A 375 39.68 -7.89 -20.12
C ILE A 375 39.44 -6.69 -19.21
N LEU A 376 40.50 -6.05 -18.71
CA LEU A 376 40.37 -4.89 -17.83
C LEU A 376 39.67 -3.72 -18.53
N TYR A 377 39.98 -3.48 -19.80
CA TYR A 377 39.30 -2.46 -20.59
C TYR A 377 37.81 -2.74 -20.75
N CYS A 378 37.44 -3.98 -21.09
CA CYS A 378 36.03 -4.39 -21.18
C CYS A 378 35.30 -4.28 -19.84
N ILE A 379 35.95 -4.58 -18.71
CA ILE A 379 35.36 -4.41 -17.38
C ILE A 379 35.04 -2.94 -17.11
N VAL A 380 35.96 -2.02 -17.44
CA VAL A 380 35.75 -0.57 -17.27
C VAL A 380 34.59 -0.08 -18.14
N GLU A 381 34.54 -0.52 -19.41
CA GLU A 381 33.45 -0.19 -20.34
C GLU A 381 32.11 -0.71 -19.83
N LEU A 382 32.07 -1.94 -19.31
CA LEU A 382 30.85 -2.57 -18.80
C LEU A 382 30.39 -1.94 -17.49
N LEU A 383 31.31 -1.60 -16.58
CA LEU A 383 31.00 -0.86 -15.36
C LEU A 383 30.41 0.52 -15.70
N ALA A 384 31.06 1.28 -16.58
CA ALA A 384 30.55 2.56 -17.05
C ALA A 384 29.16 2.39 -17.72
N GLY A 385 28.98 1.38 -18.56
CA GLY A 385 27.70 1.11 -19.20
C GLY A 385 26.59 0.70 -18.22
N THR A 386 26.94 0.09 -17.08
CA THR A 386 25.95 -0.24 -16.03
C THR A 386 25.57 0.92 -15.12
N MET A 387 26.38 1.98 -15.09
CA MET A 387 26.15 3.15 -14.24
C MET A 387 25.20 4.16 -14.87
N TYR A 388 25.10 4.21 -16.20
CA TYR A 388 24.32 5.23 -16.91
C TYR A 388 23.14 4.63 -17.68
N LEU A 389 22.01 5.33 -17.62
CA LEU A 389 20.78 4.98 -18.33
C LEU A 389 20.66 5.84 -19.59
N GLU A 390 20.24 5.23 -20.69
CA GLU A 390 19.91 5.95 -21.93
C GLU A 390 18.70 6.86 -21.66
N ARG A 391 18.88 8.18 -21.71
CA ARG A 391 17.82 9.17 -21.50
C ARG A 391 17.28 9.65 -22.86
N GLU A 392 16.18 9.07 -23.32
CA GLU A 392 15.39 9.67 -24.41
C GLU A 392 14.53 10.81 -23.83
N GLY A 393 15.14 12.00 -23.71
CA GLY A 393 14.49 13.19 -23.20
C GLY A 393 13.64 13.88 -24.26
N TRP A 394 12.36 13.53 -24.36
CA TRP A 394 11.38 14.34 -25.09
C TRP A 394 10.83 15.43 -24.17
N VAL A 395 11.06 16.70 -24.52
CA VAL A 395 10.45 17.85 -23.86
C VAL A 395 9.23 18.28 -24.68
N PHE A 396 8.07 18.38 -24.04
CA PHE A 396 6.88 18.93 -24.69
C PHE A 396 6.93 20.46 -24.57
N LEU A 397 7.00 21.12 -25.73
CA LEU A 397 7.13 22.57 -25.83
C LEU A 397 5.94 23.10 -26.60
N GLU A 398 5.12 23.90 -25.92
CA GLU A 398 3.94 24.52 -26.51
C GLU A 398 4.29 25.93 -27.04
N ASP A 399 4.31 26.11 -28.36
CA ASP A 399 4.77 27.36 -28.99
C ASP A 399 4.06 28.62 -28.47
N SER A 400 2.79 28.50 -28.06
CA SER A 400 1.97 29.58 -27.49
C SER A 400 2.53 30.16 -26.18
N LEU A 401 3.26 29.34 -25.40
CA LEU A 401 3.77 29.67 -24.07
C LEU A 401 5.26 30.07 -24.10
N TRP A 402 6.04 29.39 -24.95
CA TRP A 402 7.49 29.51 -24.92
C TRP A 402 8.01 30.56 -25.92
N GLY A 403 7.35 30.73 -27.07
CA GLY A 403 7.72 31.70 -28.12
C GLY A 403 9.09 31.45 -28.75
N ASP A 404 9.50 32.32 -29.67
CA ASP A 404 10.67 32.11 -30.55
C ASP A 404 12.04 32.03 -29.85
N LYS A 405 12.12 32.30 -28.54
CA LYS A 405 13.37 32.34 -27.75
C LYS A 405 13.39 31.30 -26.63
N LEU A 406 13.05 30.08 -27.00
CA LEU A 406 12.99 28.90 -26.15
C LEU A 406 14.29 28.66 -25.33
N GLU A 407 15.45 28.81 -25.96
CA GLU A 407 16.76 28.55 -25.34
C GLU A 407 17.08 29.52 -24.19
N ALA A 408 16.69 30.79 -24.36
CA ALA A 408 16.93 31.82 -23.35
C ALA A 408 16.07 31.57 -22.09
N LYS A 409 14.80 31.18 -22.27
CA LYS A 409 13.87 30.90 -21.17
C LYS A 409 14.22 29.61 -20.42
N LEU A 410 14.56 28.54 -21.14
CA LEU A 410 15.01 27.29 -20.49
C LEU A 410 16.32 27.49 -19.73
N GLY A 411 17.20 28.32 -20.29
CA GLY A 411 18.45 28.70 -19.65
C GLY A 411 18.31 29.63 -18.43
N GLU A 412 17.18 30.34 -18.29
CA GLU A 412 16.85 31.11 -17.09
C GLU A 412 16.31 30.23 -15.96
N GLN A 413 15.63 29.13 -16.29
CA GLN A 413 15.11 28.18 -15.30
C GLN A 413 16.17 27.21 -14.79
N ASP A 414 17.10 26.79 -15.66
CA ASP A 414 18.24 25.97 -15.27
C ASP A 414 19.48 26.36 -16.09
N ASN A 415 20.51 26.87 -15.39
CA ASN A 415 21.77 27.28 -16.01
C ASN A 415 22.48 26.13 -16.74
N ASN A 416 22.22 24.87 -16.39
CA ASN A 416 22.79 23.71 -17.08
C ASN A 416 22.15 23.44 -18.44
N LEU A 417 20.97 24.00 -18.71
CA LEU A 417 20.29 23.87 -20.01
C LEU A 417 20.79 24.92 -21.03
N ARG A 418 21.52 25.96 -20.58
CA ARG A 418 22.18 26.93 -21.48
C ARG A 418 23.31 26.32 -22.31
N SER A 419 23.92 25.24 -21.84
CA SER A 419 25.12 24.63 -22.45
C SER A 419 24.82 23.39 -23.29
N LEU A 420 23.54 23.04 -23.50
CA LEU A 420 23.14 21.96 -24.39
C LEU A 420 23.53 22.31 -25.83
N THR A 421 24.66 21.78 -26.26
CA THR A 421 25.31 22.11 -27.54
C THR A 421 24.65 21.44 -28.75
N ARG A 422 23.71 20.50 -28.53
CA ARG A 422 22.94 19.86 -29.59
C ARG A 422 21.54 19.48 -29.10
N TRP A 423 20.54 19.96 -29.82
CA TRP A 423 19.19 19.39 -29.81
C TRP A 423 19.15 18.19 -30.76
N GLY A 424 18.51 17.10 -30.35
CA GLY A 424 18.25 15.96 -31.23
C GLY A 424 17.39 16.37 -32.44
N MET A 425 17.39 15.57 -33.51
CA MET A 425 16.65 15.90 -34.74
C MET A 425 15.17 16.20 -34.46
N PHE A 426 14.73 17.39 -34.84
CA PHE A 426 13.33 17.81 -34.76
C PHE A 426 12.49 16.98 -35.74
N HIS A 427 11.59 16.16 -35.21
CA HIS A 427 10.54 15.56 -36.01
C HIS A 427 9.30 16.43 -35.89
N TYR A 428 8.99 17.18 -36.96
CA TYR A 428 7.70 17.86 -37.10
C TYR A 428 6.61 16.80 -37.32
N TYR A 429 5.60 16.79 -36.47
CA TYR A 429 4.36 16.02 -36.66
C TYR A 429 3.21 16.99 -36.91
#